data_AF-A0A7I4FEP4-F1
#
_entry.id   AF-A0A7I4FEP4-F1
#
_cell.length_a   1.000
_cell.length_b   1.000
_cell.length_c   1.000
_cell.angle_alpha   90.00
_cell.angle_beta   90.00
_cell.angle_gamma   90.00
#
_symmetry.space_group_name_H-M   'P 1'
#
loop_
_entity.id
_entity.type
_entity.pdbx_description
1 polymer ?
#
loop_
_entity_poly.entity_id
_entity_poly.type
_entity_poly.pdbx_seq_one_letter_code
_entity_poly.pdbx_strand_id
1 'polypeptide(L)'
;MDDHPGGDDVLLQAAGRDATEEFDNVGHSKAAIAQMETFHVGECPEVLKKNLATEEGVESETRKSTYKIGIWSKIFEFMVPALLLGVAFALRNFGKNSDFVQNDACMLKQE
;
A
#
# COMPACT_ATOMS: atom_id res chain seq x y z
N MET A 1 22.84 -11.28 -2.23
CA MET A 1 22.57 -10.47 -1.02
C MET A 1 21.96 -11.35 0.08
N ASP A 2 21.96 -12.66 -0.12
CA ASP A 2 21.19 -13.64 0.63
C ASP A 2 21.96 -14.20 1.84
N ASP A 3 23.23 -13.83 2.00
CA ASP A 3 24.10 -14.30 3.08
C ASP A 3 23.91 -13.53 4.40
N HIS A 4 22.95 -12.60 4.45
CA HIS A 4 22.59 -11.90 5.69
C HIS A 4 21.56 -12.73 6.48
N PRO A 5 21.86 -13.15 7.73
CA PRO A 5 20.95 -13.99 8.52
C PRO A 5 19.58 -13.34 8.81
N GLY A 6 19.47 -12.02 8.73
CA GLY A 6 18.23 -11.26 8.89
C GLY A 6 17.40 -11.09 7.61
N GLY A 7 17.82 -11.69 6.49
CA GLY A 7 17.23 -11.49 5.16
C GLY A 7 17.81 -10.28 4.43
N ASP A 8 17.55 -10.21 3.12
CA ASP A 8 17.99 -9.11 2.25
C ASP A 8 17.08 -7.88 2.36
N ASP A 9 15.79 -8.07 2.66
CA ASP A 9 14.80 -7.00 2.84
C ASP A 9 15.29 -5.85 3.73
N VAL A 10 15.93 -6.18 4.86
CA VAL A 10 16.43 -5.19 5.81
C VAL A 10 17.64 -4.42 5.27
N LEU A 11 18.46 -5.04 4.43
CA LEU A 11 19.56 -4.37 3.74
C LEU A 11 19.04 -3.45 2.64
N LEU A 12 18.01 -3.87 1.89
CA LEU A 12 17.37 -3.05 0.88
C LEU A 12 16.69 -1.82 1.50
N GLN A 13 16.05 -1.97 2.66
CA GLN A 13 15.44 -0.85 3.39
C GLN A 13 16.48 0.15 3.92
N ALA A 14 17.68 -0.33 4.25
CA ALA A 14 18.80 0.49 4.71
C ALA A 14 19.68 1.03 3.56
N ALA A 15 19.45 0.58 2.32
CA ALA A 15 20.30 0.96 1.19
C ALA A 15 20.24 2.47 0.92
N GLY A 16 21.41 3.09 0.76
CA GLY A 16 21.54 4.50 0.41
C GLY A 16 21.34 5.50 1.55
N ARG A 17 21.13 5.03 2.78
CA ARG A 17 21.05 5.86 3.99
C ARG A 17 22.02 5.37 5.06
N ASP A 18 22.26 6.21 6.07
CA ASP A 18 22.98 5.79 7.25
C ASP A 18 22.10 4.83 8.05
N ALA A 19 22.65 3.65 8.37
CA ALA A 19 21.96 2.59 9.10
C ALA A 19 22.69 2.23 10.41
N THR A 20 23.54 3.14 10.91
CA THR A 20 24.31 2.95 12.14
C THR A 20 23.39 2.68 13.33
N GLU A 21 22.32 3.47 13.48
CA GLU A 21 21.36 3.30 14.57
C GLU A 21 20.62 1.96 14.48
N GLU A 22 20.12 1.57 13.31
CA GLU A 22 19.45 0.27 13.17
C GLU A 22 20.40 -0.91 13.41
N PHE A 23 21.66 -0.79 12.98
CA PHE A 23 22.66 -1.82 13.19
C PHE A 23 22.98 -1.99 14.69
N ASP A 24 23.13 -0.89 15.42
CA ASP A 24 23.44 -0.89 16.85
C ASP A 24 22.24 -1.35 17.71
N ASN A 25 21.03 -0.92 17.36
CA ASN A 25 19.81 -1.26 18.08
C ASN A 25 19.47 -2.76 18.03
N VAL A 26 19.87 -3.46 16.96
CA VAL A 26 19.69 -4.92 16.84
C VAL A 26 20.65 -5.68 17.76
N GLY A 27 21.79 -5.10 18.11
CA GLY A 27 22.77 -5.75 18.99
C GLY A 27 23.50 -6.92 18.30
N HIS A 28 24.11 -6.65 17.15
CA HIS A 28 24.88 -7.65 16.40
C HIS A 28 26.05 -8.24 17.21
N SER A 29 26.32 -9.53 17.01
CA SER A 29 27.44 -10.21 17.68
C SER A 29 28.80 -9.68 17.21
N LYS A 30 29.85 -9.87 18.01
CA LYS A 30 31.23 -9.48 17.65
C LYS A 30 31.70 -10.09 16.32
N ALA A 31 31.23 -11.31 15.99
CA ALA A 31 31.54 -11.95 14.72
C ALA A 31 30.89 -11.21 13.54
N ALA A 32 29.64 -10.77 13.67
CA ALA A 32 28.95 -10.00 12.65
C ALA A 32 29.59 -8.61 12.45
N ILE A 33 30.02 -7.96 13.54
CA ILE A 33 30.78 -6.70 13.47
C ILE A 33 32.11 -6.92 12.73
N ALA A 34 32.82 -8.01 12.98
CA ALA A 34 34.05 -8.33 12.25
C ALA A 34 33.81 -8.60 10.75
N GLN A 35 32.67 -9.18 10.38
CA GLN A 35 32.31 -9.38 8.98
C GLN A 35 32.04 -8.05 8.25
N MET A 36 31.58 -7.01 8.95
CA MET A 36 31.38 -5.67 8.38
C MET A 36 32.66 -5.10 7.76
N GLU A 37 33.82 -5.32 8.39
CA GLU A 37 35.12 -4.84 7.89
C GLU A 37 35.46 -5.42 6.50
N THR A 38 35.00 -6.65 6.20
CA THR A 38 35.26 -7.30 4.90
C THR A 38 34.50 -6.62 3.76
N PHE A 39 33.36 -5.98 4.07
CA PHE A 39 32.52 -5.27 3.11
C PHE A 39 32.75 -3.74 3.12
N HIS A 40 33.76 -3.26 3.84
CA HIS A 40 34.08 -1.84 3.91
C HIS A 40 34.76 -1.37 2.61
N VAL A 41 34.08 -0.52 1.85
CA VAL A 41 34.58 0.03 0.56
C VAL A 41 35.22 1.42 0.73
N GLY A 42 34.80 2.20 1.72
CA GLY A 42 35.33 3.53 2.00
C GLY A 42 34.39 4.39 2.86
N GLU A 43 34.83 5.61 3.19
CA GLU A 43 34.08 6.53 4.04
C GLU A 43 33.30 7.57 3.23
N CYS A 44 32.07 7.86 3.68
CA CYS A 44 31.25 8.92 3.10
C CYS A 44 31.76 10.31 3.57
N PRO A 45 32.01 11.27 2.66
CA PRO A 45 32.50 12.59 3.03
C PRO A 45 31.46 13.37 3.82
N GLU A 46 31.90 14.15 4.82
CA GLU A 46 31.01 14.86 5.76
C GLU A 46 30.00 15.81 5.09
N VAL A 47 30.38 16.37 3.93
CA VAL A 47 29.50 17.24 3.14
C VAL A 47 28.26 16.52 2.63
N LEU A 48 28.33 15.20 2.38
CA LEU A 48 27.15 14.40 2.02
C LEU A 48 26.31 14.08 3.26
N LYS A 49 26.93 13.75 4.39
CA LYS A 49 26.22 13.41 5.65
C LYS A 49 25.24 14.51 6.10
N LYS A 50 25.62 15.78 5.96
CA LYS A 50 24.73 16.93 6.28
C LYS A 50 23.50 17.02 5.39
N ASN A 51 23.61 16.65 4.12
CA ASN A 51 22.47 16.65 3.21
C ASN A 51 21.52 15.49 3.51
N LEU A 52 22.03 14.34 3.99
CA LEU A 52 21.19 13.22 4.42
C LEU A 52 20.40 13.53 5.71
N ALA A 53 21.01 14.22 6.69
CA ALA A 53 20.33 14.64 7.92
C ALA A 53 19.25 15.73 7.70
N THR A 54 19.25 16.38 6.53
CA THR A 54 18.22 17.37 6.16
C THR A 54 17.05 16.71 5.40
N GLU A 55 17.24 15.47 4.93
CA GLU A 55 16.24 14.65 4.25
C GLU A 55 15.61 13.63 5.22
N GLU A 56 15.56 13.94 6.53
CA GLU A 56 14.67 13.25 7.48
C GLU A 56 13.22 13.66 7.23
N GLY A 57 12.72 13.25 6.08
CA GLY A 57 11.39 13.60 5.58
C GLY A 57 10.84 12.63 4.53
N VAL A 58 11.51 11.50 4.28
CA VAL A 58 10.99 10.43 3.42
C VAL A 58 10.72 9.15 4.23
N GLU A 59 10.16 9.31 5.43
CA GLU A 59 9.35 8.25 6.02
C GLU A 59 7.85 8.63 5.90
N SER A 60 7.07 7.73 5.29
CA SER A 60 5.60 7.63 5.34
C SER A 60 4.74 8.07 4.14
N GLU A 61 5.28 8.33 2.95
CA GLU A 61 4.39 8.44 1.76
C GLU A 61 3.92 7.04 1.29
N THR A 62 4.79 6.02 1.30
CA THR A 62 4.42 4.66 0.85
C THR A 62 3.50 3.93 1.83
N ARG A 63 3.70 4.06 3.16
CA ARG A 63 2.81 3.44 4.16
C ARG A 63 1.42 4.09 4.25
N LYS A 64 1.32 5.42 4.06
CA LYS A 64 0.01 6.09 3.99
C LYS A 64 -0.71 5.75 2.69
N SER A 65 0.02 5.61 1.58
CA SER A 65 -0.57 5.25 0.28
C SER A 65 -1.18 3.85 0.31
N THR A 66 -0.47 2.84 0.83
CA THR A 66 -1.01 1.48 0.94
C THR A 66 -2.21 1.37 1.90
N TYR A 67 -2.20 2.08 3.03
CA TYR A 67 -3.34 2.13 3.95
C TYR A 67 -4.54 2.88 3.34
N LYS A 68 -4.31 4.04 2.69
CA LYS A 68 -5.37 4.82 2.02
C LYS A 68 -6.00 4.07 0.83
N ILE A 69 -5.22 3.34 0.04
CA ILE A 69 -5.70 2.55 -1.10
C ILE A 69 -6.52 1.31 -0.64
N GLY A 70 -6.12 0.69 0.49
CA GLY A 70 -6.81 -0.49 1.04
C GLY A 70 -8.19 -0.20 1.66
N ILE A 71 -8.34 0.95 2.34
CA ILE A 71 -9.59 1.29 3.04
C ILE A 71 -10.71 1.64 2.07
N TRP A 72 -10.41 2.37 0.99
CA TRP A 72 -11.43 2.75 0.00
C TRP A 72 -11.86 1.56 -0.87
N SER A 73 -10.97 0.60 -1.11
CA SER A 73 -11.29 -0.63 -1.86
C SER A 73 -12.30 -1.52 -1.13
N LYS A 74 -12.29 -1.53 0.21
CA LYS A 74 -13.25 -2.31 1.01
C LYS A 74 -14.64 -1.69 1.06
N ILE A 75 -14.78 -0.37 0.88
CA ILE A 75 -16.08 0.30 0.85
C ILE A 75 -16.89 -0.14 -0.39
N PHE A 76 -16.25 -0.25 -1.56
CA PHE A 76 -16.93 -0.71 -2.78
C PHE A 76 -17.42 -2.15 -2.69
N GLU A 77 -16.70 -3.01 -1.98
CA GLU A 77 -17.08 -4.41 -1.75
C GLU A 77 -18.37 -4.54 -0.93
N PHE A 78 -18.65 -3.60 -0.02
CA PHE A 78 -19.93 -3.52 0.69
C PHE A 78 -21.04 -2.79 -0.10
N MET A 79 -20.68 -1.86 -0.99
CA MET A 79 -21.64 -1.10 -1.79
C MET A 79 -22.36 -1.96 -2.83
N VAL A 80 -21.67 -2.91 -3.46
CA VAL A 80 -22.28 -3.81 -4.47
C VAL A 80 -23.44 -4.65 -3.88
N PRO A 81 -23.27 -5.40 -2.76
CA PRO A 81 -24.37 -6.14 -2.16
C PRO A 81 -25.45 -5.23 -1.56
N ALA A 82 -25.08 -4.08 -0.96
CA ALA A 82 -26.04 -3.12 -0.41
C ALA A 82 -26.90 -2.48 -1.51
N LEU A 83 -26.32 -2.17 -2.67
CA LEU A 83 -27.02 -1.60 -3.81
C LEU A 83 -27.94 -2.62 -4.47
N LEU A 84 -27.51 -3.88 -4.60
CA LEU A 84 -28.36 -4.98 -5.08
C LEU A 84 -29.60 -5.18 -4.19
N LEU A 85 -29.42 -5.18 -2.87
CA LEU A 85 -30.53 -5.24 -1.91
C LEU A 85 -31.41 -4.00 -1.95
N GLY A 86 -30.81 -2.81 -2.07
CA GLY A 86 -31.53 -1.54 -2.20
C GLY A 86 -32.39 -1.47 -3.46
N VAL A 87 -31.85 -1.88 -4.60
CA VAL A 87 -32.59 -1.97 -5.88
C VAL A 87 -33.69 -3.01 -5.79
N ALA A 88 -33.44 -4.18 -5.22
CA ALA A 88 -34.48 -5.20 -5.01
C ALA A 88 -35.60 -4.70 -4.08
N PHE A 89 -35.26 -3.99 -3.00
CA PHE A 89 -36.24 -3.39 -2.08
C PHE A 89 -37.01 -2.26 -2.76
N ALA A 90 -36.36 -1.42 -3.58
CA ALA A 90 -37.01 -0.40 -4.38
C ALA A 90 -37.96 -1.01 -5.40
N LEU A 91 -37.52 -2.01 -6.18
CA LEU A 91 -38.40 -2.74 -7.11
C LEU A 91 -39.54 -3.45 -6.38
N ARG A 92 -39.38 -3.87 -5.13
CA ARG A 92 -40.46 -4.47 -4.33
C ARG A 92 -41.44 -3.44 -3.75
N ASN A 93 -40.99 -2.25 -3.37
CA ASN A 93 -41.85 -1.18 -2.86
C ASN A 93 -42.49 -0.34 -3.99
N PHE A 94 -41.78 -0.15 -5.10
CA PHE A 94 -42.20 0.62 -6.28
C PHE A 94 -42.70 -0.25 -7.44
N GLY A 95 -42.48 -1.57 -7.42
CA GLY A 95 -43.04 -2.52 -8.40
C GLY A 95 -44.56 -2.63 -8.35
N LYS A 96 -45.21 -1.95 -7.41
CA LYS A 96 -46.64 -1.68 -7.44
C LYS A 96 -47.04 -0.57 -8.42
N ASN A 97 -46.07 0.13 -9.03
CA ASN A 97 -46.29 1.31 -9.90
C ASN A 97 -45.70 1.15 -11.32
N SER A 98 -45.09 0.00 -11.66
CA SER A 98 -44.34 -0.19 -12.92
C SER A 98 -45.10 -0.93 -14.03
N ASP A 99 -46.43 -1.04 -13.96
CA ASP A 99 -47.26 -1.50 -15.08
C ASP A 99 -47.25 -0.51 -16.28
N PHE A 100 -46.55 0.63 -16.16
CA PHE A 100 -46.56 1.69 -17.18
C PHE A 100 -45.43 1.60 -18.23
N VAL A 101 -44.27 0.97 -17.94
CA VAL A 101 -43.13 1.00 -18.88
C VAL A 101 -43.12 -0.18 -19.88
N GLN A 102 -43.91 -1.24 -19.62
CA GLN A 102 -44.00 -2.40 -20.52
C GLN A 102 -45.00 -2.21 -21.69
N ASN A 103 -45.85 -1.17 -21.66
CA ASN A 103 -46.90 -0.96 -22.68
C ASN A 103 -46.45 -0.14 -23.90
N ASP A 104 -45.32 0.56 -23.84
CA ASP A 104 -44.85 1.40 -24.96
C ASP A 104 -43.92 0.66 -25.94
N ALA A 105 -43.50 -0.57 -25.61
CA ALA A 105 -42.65 -1.39 -26.48
C ALA A 105 -43.43 -2.31 -27.44
N CYS A 106 -44.76 -2.43 -27.28
CA CYS A 106 -45.56 -3.39 -28.05
C CYS A 106 -46.28 -2.76 -29.27
N MET A 107 -46.43 -1.42 -29.36
CA MET A 107 -47.27 -0.80 -30.40
C MET A 107 -46.52 -0.17 -31.60
N LEU A 108 -45.24 -0.50 -31.80
CA LEU A 108 -44.45 -0.06 -32.96
C LEU A 108 -43.84 -1.23 -33.74
N LYS A 109 -44.64 -2.26 -34.02
CA LYS A 109 -44.30 -3.26 -35.04
C LYS A 109 -45.55 -3.69 -35.83
N GLN A 110 -45.84 -2.85 -36.82
CA GLN A 110 -46.32 -3.20 -38.18
C GLN A 110 -47.61 -4.03 -38.34
N GLU A 111 -48.55 -3.38 -39.06
CA GLU A 111 -49.63 -3.90 -39.95
C GLU A 111 -50.56 -5.01 -39.44
#